data_AF-A0A6N8H535-F1
#
_entry.id   AF-A0A6N8H535-F1
#
_cell.length_a   1.000
_cell.length_b   1.000
_cell.length_c   1.000
_cell.angle_alpha   90.00
_cell.angle_beta   90.00
_cell.angle_gamma   90.00
#
_symmetry.space_group_name_H-M   'P 1'
#
loop_
_entity.id
_entity.type
_entity.pdbx_description
1 polymer ?
#
loop_
_entity_poly.entity_id
_entity_poly.type
_entity_poly.pdbx_seq_one_letter_code
_entity_poly.pdbx_strand_id
1 'polypeptide(L)'
;MTTLQSREDALLRRVRTFDWARLKWCFAATALCMLLAHGFAWFNLFPSHDATILFFDADVVMLQLGRWVQLPYYRFLRGKVNMPWLTGMFSVLWVSLSVYLISSLLQLRKKSMAAVAAVFGTAISVTLLNATYNDKADLFTCAMLLALLGACAVRRCRRPWLGVLLCGGCLCLSMGLYQGYIEFAIGLLLLCMLRDCLTTDLP
;
A
#
# COMPACT_ATOMS: atom_id res chain seq x y z
N MET A 1 38.64 -4.16 15.85
CA MET A 1 37.20 -3.88 15.69
C MET A 1 36.68 -4.83 14.62
N THR A 2 35.88 -5.82 15.02
CA THR A 2 35.52 -6.95 14.16
C THR A 2 34.50 -6.52 13.09
N THR A 3 34.55 -7.14 11.92
CA THR A 3 33.67 -6.85 10.76
C THR A 3 32.17 -6.93 11.09
N LEU A 4 31.81 -7.64 12.15
CA LEU A 4 30.46 -7.72 12.73
C LEU A 4 30.01 -6.38 13.36
N GLN A 5 30.83 -5.75 14.20
CA GLN A 5 30.49 -4.48 14.86
C GLN A 5 30.28 -3.35 13.84
N SER A 6 31.09 -3.32 12.77
CA SER A 6 30.93 -2.36 11.67
C SER A 6 29.62 -2.55 10.88
N ARG A 7 29.17 -3.80 10.71
CA ARG A 7 27.89 -4.12 10.08
C ARG A 7 26.70 -3.76 10.95
N GLU A 8 26.79 -4.03 12.26
CA GLU A 8 25.77 -3.64 13.24
C GLU A 8 25.63 -2.12 13.31
N ASP A 9 26.73 -1.37 13.38
CA ASP A 9 26.72 0.09 13.36
C ASP A 9 26.17 0.67 12.06
N ALA A 10 26.44 0.04 10.91
CA ALA A 10 25.89 0.44 9.62
C ALA A 10 24.38 0.17 9.51
N LEU A 11 23.90 -0.95 10.08
CA LEU A 11 22.49 -1.28 10.18
C LEU A 11 21.78 -0.32 11.15
N LEU A 12 22.35 -0.06 12.32
CA LEU A 12 21.82 0.90 13.30
C LEU A 12 21.76 2.32 12.75
N ARG A 13 22.75 2.74 11.95
CA ARG A 13 22.70 4.01 11.22
C ARG A 13 21.60 4.02 10.16
N ARG A 14 21.41 2.94 9.39
CA ARG A 14 20.31 2.84 8.42
C ARG A 14 18.92 2.83 9.08
N VAL A 15 18.78 2.17 10.22
CA VAL A 15 17.54 2.20 11.01
C VAL A 15 17.31 3.60 11.59
N ARG A 16 18.35 4.30 12.03
CA ARG A 16 18.26 5.72 12.45
C ARG A 16 17.90 6.67 11.31
N THR A 17 18.23 6.35 10.05
CA THR A 17 17.80 7.15 8.89
C THR A 17 16.33 6.92 8.51
N PHE A 18 15.66 5.93 9.10
CA PHE A 18 14.24 5.70 8.86
C PHE A 18 13.40 6.70 9.67
N ASP A 19 12.57 7.49 8.97
CA ASP A 19 11.77 8.56 9.58
C ASP A 19 10.55 7.98 10.31
N TRP A 20 10.77 7.48 11.53
CA TRP A 20 9.69 6.92 12.36
C TRP A 20 8.61 7.93 12.71
N ALA A 21 8.97 9.21 12.88
CA ALA A 21 8.00 10.24 13.23
C ALA A 21 7.00 10.44 12.08
N ARG A 22 7.49 10.46 10.83
CA ARG A 22 6.66 10.52 9.64
C ARG A 22 5.77 9.30 9.50
N LEU A 23 6.29 8.08 9.71
CA LEU A 23 5.45 6.89 9.62
C LEU A 23 4.34 6.89 10.69
N LYS A 24 4.67 7.20 11.95
CA LYS A 24 3.68 7.30 13.02
C LYS A 24 2.58 8.31 12.68
N TRP A 25 2.96 9.44 12.08
CA TRP A 25 1.99 10.44 11.62
C TRP A 25 1.11 9.93 10.47
N CYS A 26 1.70 9.28 9.45
CA CYS A 26 0.93 8.65 8.37
C CYS A 26 -0.05 7.62 8.93
N PHE A 27 0.41 6.75 9.82
CA PHE A 27 -0.41 5.73 10.45
C PHE A 27 -1.56 6.34 11.24
N ALA A 28 -1.29 7.31 12.11
CA ALA A 28 -2.32 7.97 12.90
C ALA A 28 -3.35 8.69 12.03
N ALA A 29 -2.91 9.43 11.00
CA ALA A 29 -3.81 10.13 10.08
C ALA A 29 -4.67 9.15 9.27
N THR A 30 -4.06 8.11 8.69
CA THR A 30 -4.78 7.07 7.92
C THR A 30 -5.77 6.31 8.81
N ALA A 31 -5.33 5.87 9.99
CA ALA A 31 -6.18 5.16 10.94
C ALA A 31 -7.38 6.02 11.34
N LEU A 32 -7.17 7.30 11.67
CA LEU A 32 -8.25 8.21 12.01
C LEU A 32 -9.24 8.38 10.85
N CYS A 33 -8.76 8.70 9.65
CA CYS A 33 -9.62 8.91 8.49
C CYS A 33 -10.42 7.65 8.13
N MET A 34 -9.79 6.49 8.09
CA MET A 34 -10.45 5.25 7.71
C MET A 34 -11.37 4.71 8.81
N LEU A 35 -11.01 4.87 10.09
CA LEU A 35 -11.86 4.47 11.21
C LEU A 35 -13.13 5.32 11.25
N LEU A 36 -13.02 6.63 11.03
CA LEU A 36 -14.19 7.51 10.97
C LEU A 36 -15.09 7.20 9.77
N ALA A 37 -14.50 6.87 8.61
CA ALA A 37 -15.27 6.60 7.39
C ALA A 37 -15.88 5.19 7.35
N HIS A 38 -15.12 4.16 7.78
CA HIS A 38 -15.44 2.76 7.54
C HIS A 38 -15.57 1.92 8.81
N GLY A 39 -15.28 2.49 9.99
CA GLY A 39 -15.32 1.76 11.25
C GLY A 39 -16.67 1.08 11.50
N PHE A 40 -17.77 1.72 11.10
CA PHE A 40 -19.10 1.11 11.15
C PHE A 40 -19.14 -0.24 10.41
N ALA A 41 -18.61 -0.32 9.19
CA ALA A 41 -18.60 -1.54 8.38
C ALA A 41 -17.57 -2.60 8.86
N TRP A 42 -16.57 -2.19 9.65
CA TRP A 42 -15.56 -3.10 10.18
C TRP A 42 -15.96 -3.74 11.50
N PHE A 43 -16.64 -2.99 12.38
CA PHE A 43 -17.09 -3.48 13.68
C PHE A 43 -18.51 -4.05 13.66
N ASN A 44 -19.24 -3.89 12.56
CA ASN A 44 -20.50 -4.57 12.33
C ASN A 44 -20.33 -5.54 11.17
N LEU A 45 -20.73 -6.79 11.35
CA LEU A 45 -20.80 -7.72 10.23
C LEU A 45 -21.87 -7.21 9.27
N PHE A 46 -21.43 -6.64 8.14
CA PHE A 46 -22.29 -6.08 7.10
C PHE A 46 -22.01 -6.78 5.76
N PRO A 47 -22.48 -8.03 5.57
CA PRO A 47 -22.24 -8.78 4.34
C PRO A 47 -23.03 -8.15 3.20
N SER A 48 -22.35 -7.87 2.10
CA SER A 48 -22.90 -7.18 0.94
C SER A 48 -22.23 -7.71 -0.32
N HIS A 49 -22.96 -7.92 -1.42
CA HIS A 49 -22.42 -8.46 -2.68
C HIS A 49 -21.46 -9.65 -2.44
N ASP A 50 -20.25 -9.63 -2.97
CA ASP A 50 -19.26 -10.71 -2.82
C ASP A 50 -18.82 -10.91 -1.37
N ALA A 51 -18.96 -9.90 -0.51
CA ALA A 51 -18.65 -10.02 0.92
C ALA A 51 -19.67 -10.88 1.69
N THR A 52 -20.72 -11.38 1.03
CA THR A 52 -21.57 -12.48 1.54
C THR A 52 -20.83 -13.81 1.61
N ILE A 53 -19.73 -13.96 0.86
CA ILE A 53 -18.84 -15.12 0.92
C ILE A 53 -18.01 -15.03 2.20
N LEU A 54 -18.42 -15.79 3.22
CA LEU A 54 -17.75 -15.85 4.52
C LEU A 54 -16.46 -16.67 4.50
N PHE A 55 -16.39 -17.69 3.64
CA PHE A 55 -15.21 -18.51 3.43
C PHE A 55 -14.72 -18.33 2.02
N PHE A 56 -13.65 -17.57 1.87
CA PHE A 56 -13.02 -17.34 0.59
C PHE A 56 -11.91 -18.38 0.40
N ASP A 57 -12.13 -19.35 -0.47
CA ASP A 57 -11.00 -19.96 -1.17
C ASP A 57 -10.72 -19.08 -2.39
N ALA A 58 -9.45 -18.83 -2.69
CA ALA A 58 -9.10 -18.14 -3.93
C ALA A 58 -9.44 -19.10 -5.08
N ASP A 59 -10.70 -19.04 -5.51
CA ASP A 59 -11.30 -20.02 -6.40
C ASP A 59 -10.63 -20.02 -7.77
N VAL A 60 -10.90 -21.09 -8.52
CA VAL A 60 -10.53 -21.24 -9.94
C VAL A 60 -10.84 -19.98 -10.75
N VAL A 61 -11.93 -19.26 -10.40
CA VAL A 61 -12.33 -18.01 -11.04
C VAL A 61 -11.26 -16.91 -10.89
N MET A 62 -10.67 -16.72 -9.70
CA MET A 62 -9.64 -15.70 -9.51
C MET A 62 -8.35 -16.06 -10.26
N LEU A 63 -8.02 -17.35 -10.31
CA LEU A 63 -6.88 -17.86 -11.09
C LEU A 63 -7.10 -17.66 -12.59
N GLN A 64 -8.31 -17.90 -13.10
CA GLN A 64 -8.69 -17.65 -14.49
C GLN A 64 -8.60 -16.17 -14.88
N LEU A 65 -8.89 -15.26 -13.94
CA LEU A 65 -8.71 -13.81 -14.11
C LEU A 65 -7.25 -13.36 -14.01
N GLY A 66 -6.30 -14.28 -13.82
CA GLY A 66 -4.88 -13.96 -13.65
C GLY A 66 -4.52 -13.41 -12.27
N ARG A 67 -5.42 -13.51 -11.29
CA ARG A 67 -5.23 -13.00 -9.92
C ARG A 67 -4.59 -14.04 -8.99
N TRP A 68 -3.46 -14.59 -9.44
CA TRP A 68 -2.81 -15.73 -8.80
C TRP A 68 -2.17 -15.43 -7.44
N VAL A 69 -1.85 -14.17 -7.15
CA VAL A 69 -1.22 -13.77 -5.87
C VAL A 69 -2.25 -13.75 -4.74
N GLN A 70 -3.54 -13.74 -5.05
CA GLN A 70 -4.59 -13.80 -4.03
C GLN A 70 -4.52 -15.10 -3.23
N LEU A 71 -4.22 -16.23 -3.88
CA LEU A 71 -4.10 -17.52 -3.23
C LEU A 71 -3.03 -17.55 -2.12
N PRO A 72 -1.75 -17.20 -2.36
CA PRO A 72 -0.77 -17.13 -1.29
C PRO A 72 -1.10 -16.03 -0.27
N TYR A 73 -1.71 -14.90 -0.67
CA TYR A 73 -2.10 -13.85 0.27
C TYR A 73 -3.11 -14.35 1.33
N TYR A 74 -4.18 -15.02 0.89
CA TYR A 74 -5.17 -15.61 1.80
C TYR A 74 -4.61 -16.80 2.57
N ARG A 75 -3.73 -17.60 1.96
CA ARG A 75 -3.15 -18.78 2.62
C ARG A 75 -2.19 -18.43 3.75
N PHE A 76 -1.34 -17.41 3.56
CA PHE A 76 -0.22 -17.13 4.46
C PHE A 76 -0.39 -15.88 5.32
N LEU A 77 -1.23 -14.92 4.91
CA LEU A 77 -1.33 -13.63 5.59
C LEU A 77 -2.71 -13.36 6.20
N ARG A 78 -3.77 -13.42 5.39
CA ARG A 78 -5.12 -12.97 5.79
C ARG A 78 -5.97 -14.09 6.40
N GLY A 79 -5.80 -15.32 5.93
CA GLY A 79 -6.71 -16.43 6.22
C GLY A 79 -7.95 -16.42 5.33
N LYS A 80 -8.66 -17.55 5.28
CA LYS A 80 -9.83 -17.75 4.40
C LYS A 80 -11.13 -17.11 4.92
N VAL A 81 -11.21 -16.86 6.23
CA VAL A 81 -12.43 -16.37 6.88
C VAL A 81 -12.55 -14.87 6.70
N ASN A 82 -13.71 -14.42 6.21
CA ASN A 82 -14.01 -13.01 6.06
C ASN A 82 -14.27 -12.35 7.44
N MET A 83 -13.29 -11.58 7.90
CA MET A 83 -13.32 -10.88 9.19
C MET A 83 -13.20 -9.38 8.95
N PRO A 84 -14.31 -8.61 8.88
CA PRO A 84 -14.30 -7.19 8.48
C PRO A 84 -13.32 -6.31 9.27
N TRP A 85 -13.20 -6.51 10.59
CA TRP A 85 -12.25 -5.77 11.43
C TRP A 85 -10.79 -6.08 11.08
N LEU A 86 -10.48 -7.34 10.74
CA LEU A 86 -9.13 -7.78 10.39
C LEU A 86 -8.74 -7.23 9.02
N THR A 87 -9.67 -7.29 8.06
CA THR A 87 -9.48 -6.65 6.75
C THR A 87 -9.28 -5.13 6.93
N GLY A 88 -10.11 -4.45 7.72
CA GLY A 88 -9.93 -3.03 8.03
C GLY A 88 -8.55 -2.71 8.62
N MET A 89 -8.08 -3.51 9.57
CA MET A 89 -6.75 -3.37 10.18
C MET A 89 -5.61 -3.48 9.14
N PHE A 90 -5.66 -4.49 8.26
CA PHE A 90 -4.67 -4.62 7.19
C PHE A 90 -4.77 -3.49 6.17
N SER A 91 -5.98 -3.05 5.80
CA SER A 91 -6.16 -1.90 4.91
C SER A 91 -5.52 -0.63 5.48
N VAL A 92 -5.71 -0.34 6.78
CA VAL A 92 -5.03 0.79 7.44
C VAL A 92 -3.51 0.67 7.35
N LEU A 93 -2.98 -0.54 7.59
CA LEU A 93 -1.55 -0.79 7.49
C LEU A 93 -1.02 -0.51 6.08
N TRP A 94 -1.63 -1.09 5.04
CA TRP A 94 -1.17 -0.94 3.66
C TRP A 94 -1.32 0.49 3.13
N VAL A 95 -2.44 1.15 3.45
CA VAL A 95 -2.66 2.55 3.09
C VAL A 95 -1.66 3.46 3.81
N SER A 96 -1.41 3.27 5.11
CA SER A 96 -0.47 4.12 5.85
C SER A 96 0.97 4.01 5.33
N LEU A 97 1.41 2.80 4.95
CA LEU A 97 2.70 2.58 4.29
C LEU A 97 2.74 3.24 2.92
N SER A 98 1.66 3.17 2.15
CA SER A 98 1.53 3.85 0.85
C SER A 98 1.67 5.36 0.97
N VAL A 99 0.95 5.97 1.94
CA VAL A 99 1.06 7.40 2.25
C VAL A 99 2.47 7.75 2.71
N TYR A 100 3.12 6.90 3.52
CA TYR A 100 4.51 7.09 3.91
C TYR A 100 5.45 7.12 2.71
N LEU A 101 5.35 6.15 1.79
CA LEU A 101 6.17 6.11 0.57
C LEU A 101 5.99 7.36 -0.28
N ILE A 102 4.74 7.74 -0.57
CA ILE A 102 4.41 8.95 -1.34
C ILE A 102 4.97 10.18 -0.64
N SER A 103 4.72 10.32 0.66
CA SER A 103 5.17 11.49 1.43
C SER A 103 6.69 11.62 1.48
N SER A 104 7.40 10.50 1.58
CA SER A 104 8.85 10.45 1.61
C SER A 104 9.43 10.73 0.23
N LEU A 105 8.79 10.27 -0.85
CA LEU A 105 9.25 10.50 -2.23
C LEU A 105 8.99 11.94 -2.67
N LEU A 106 7.83 12.50 -2.36
CA LEU A 106 7.42 13.86 -2.71
C LEU A 106 7.80 14.92 -1.65
N GLN A 107 8.46 14.52 -0.56
CA GLN A 107 8.84 15.40 0.56
C GLN A 107 7.66 16.22 1.12
N LEU A 108 6.51 15.55 1.28
CA LEU A 108 5.29 16.21 1.74
C LEU A 108 5.40 16.68 3.20
N ARG A 109 4.77 17.82 3.48
CA ARG A 109 4.56 18.37 4.83
C ARG A 109 3.41 17.66 5.54
N LYS A 110 3.35 17.76 6.88
CA LYS A 110 2.34 17.08 7.73
C LYS A 110 0.89 17.28 7.29
N LYS A 111 0.50 18.49 6.86
CA LYS A 111 -0.86 18.79 6.37
C LYS A 111 -1.16 18.06 5.06
N SER A 112 -0.24 18.12 4.09
CA SER A 112 -0.35 17.40 2.82
C SER A 112 -0.36 15.89 3.01
N MET A 113 0.42 15.37 3.96
CA MET A 113 0.37 13.94 4.32
C MET A 113 -1.00 13.52 4.84
N ALA A 114 -1.61 14.32 5.73
CA ALA A 114 -2.96 14.07 6.23
C ALA A 114 -4.00 14.16 5.11
N ALA A 115 -3.85 15.09 4.17
CA ALA A 115 -4.72 15.18 3.00
C ALA A 115 -4.61 13.94 2.10
N VAL A 116 -3.39 13.45 1.82
CA VAL A 116 -3.20 12.20 1.05
C VAL A 116 -3.77 11.00 1.81
N ALA A 117 -3.57 10.93 3.13
CA ALA A 117 -4.17 9.90 3.98
C ALA A 117 -5.71 9.93 3.94
N ALA A 118 -6.32 11.11 3.96
CA ALA A 118 -7.76 11.28 3.81
C ALA A 118 -8.22 10.82 2.42
N VAL A 119 -7.60 11.31 1.34
CA VAL A 119 -7.95 10.90 -0.04
C VAL A 119 -7.85 9.39 -0.20
N PHE A 120 -6.75 8.77 0.22
CA PHE A 120 -6.55 7.33 0.06
C PHE A 120 -7.40 6.52 1.04
N GLY A 121 -7.81 7.11 2.16
CA GLY A 121 -8.67 6.45 3.15
C GLY A 121 -10.17 6.58 2.84
N THR A 122 -10.60 7.63 2.13
CA THR A 122 -12.02 7.99 1.98
C THR A 122 -12.43 8.27 0.54
N ALA A 123 -11.59 8.00 -0.45
CA ALA A 123 -11.99 8.06 -1.85
C ALA A 123 -13.24 7.21 -2.09
N ILE A 124 -14.05 7.61 -3.07
CA ILE A 124 -15.28 6.89 -3.43
C ILE A 124 -15.01 5.41 -3.75
N SER A 125 -13.87 5.11 -4.39
CA SER A 125 -13.44 3.75 -4.67
C SER A 125 -13.20 2.93 -3.40
N VAL A 126 -12.57 3.52 -2.38
CA VAL A 126 -12.29 2.85 -1.10
C VAL A 126 -13.55 2.71 -0.27
N THR A 127 -14.44 3.70 -0.33
CA THR A 127 -15.76 3.62 0.32
C THR A 127 -16.61 2.52 -0.29
N LEU A 128 -16.68 2.45 -1.62
CA LEU A 128 -17.37 1.37 -2.32
C LEU A 128 -16.74 0.02 -2.00
N LEU A 129 -15.40 -0.04 -1.94
CA LEU A 129 -14.69 -1.27 -1.60
C LEU A 129 -15.09 -1.81 -0.22
N ASN A 130 -15.15 -0.95 0.80
CA ASN A 130 -15.59 -1.34 2.14
C ASN A 130 -17.10 -1.63 2.22
N ALA A 131 -17.91 -1.03 1.33
CA ALA A 131 -19.36 -1.19 1.31
C ALA A 131 -19.85 -2.39 0.48
N THR A 132 -19.09 -2.90 -0.49
CA THR A 132 -19.53 -3.99 -1.39
C THR A 132 -18.55 -5.15 -1.49
N TYR A 133 -17.24 -4.92 -1.32
CA TYR A 133 -16.20 -5.96 -1.45
C TYR A 133 -15.26 -5.93 -0.25
N ASN A 134 -15.84 -5.80 0.95
CA ASN A 134 -15.11 -5.69 2.21
C ASN A 134 -14.12 -6.86 2.37
N ASP A 135 -14.46 -8.04 1.88
CA ASP A 135 -13.60 -9.23 1.88
C ASP A 135 -12.27 -9.06 1.13
N LYS A 136 -12.19 -8.12 0.17
CA LYS A 136 -11.03 -7.87 -0.69
C LYS A 136 -10.33 -6.54 -0.40
N ALA A 137 -10.81 -5.76 0.58
CA ALA A 137 -10.35 -4.39 0.79
C ALA A 137 -8.86 -4.32 1.19
N ASP A 138 -8.41 -5.22 2.04
CA ASP A 138 -7.01 -5.31 2.45
C ASP A 138 -6.11 -5.78 1.30
N LEU A 139 -6.58 -6.74 0.52
CA LEU A 139 -5.85 -7.26 -0.63
C LEU A 139 -5.57 -6.19 -1.69
N PHE A 140 -6.58 -5.38 -2.00
CA PHE A 140 -6.45 -4.32 -2.99
C PHE A 140 -5.59 -3.15 -2.50
N THR A 141 -5.71 -2.78 -1.22
CA THR A 141 -4.80 -1.79 -0.63
C THR A 141 -3.35 -2.31 -0.55
N CYS A 142 -3.14 -3.62 -0.43
CA CYS A 142 -1.83 -4.27 -0.57
C CYS A 142 -1.30 -4.17 -2.02
N ALA A 143 -2.16 -4.39 -3.03
CA ALA A 143 -1.79 -4.20 -4.43
C ALA A 143 -1.32 -2.77 -4.71
N MET A 144 -2.07 -1.77 -4.19
CA MET A 144 -1.66 -0.36 -4.24
C MET A 144 -0.26 -0.15 -3.65
N LEU A 145 0.00 -0.68 -2.45
CA LEU A 145 1.31 -0.56 -1.80
C LEU A 145 2.43 -1.16 -2.66
N LEU A 146 2.20 -2.36 -3.23
CA LEU A 146 3.18 -3.02 -4.10
C LEU A 146 3.47 -2.18 -5.35
N ALA A 147 2.44 -1.63 -6.00
CA ALA A 147 2.63 -0.72 -7.13
C ALA A 147 3.49 0.50 -6.77
N LEU A 148 3.21 1.14 -5.62
CA LEU A 148 3.96 2.29 -5.14
C LEU A 148 5.39 1.93 -4.71
N LEU A 149 5.61 0.74 -4.15
CA LEU A 149 6.94 0.21 -3.84
C LEU A 149 7.76 0.02 -5.12
N GLY A 150 7.15 -0.50 -6.19
CA GLY A 150 7.81 -0.63 -7.49
C GLY A 150 8.26 0.72 -8.05
N ALA A 151 7.37 1.71 -8.04
CA ALA A 151 7.71 3.08 -8.43
C ALA A 151 8.82 3.70 -7.56
N CYS A 152 8.78 3.46 -6.24
CA CYS A 152 9.84 3.90 -5.33
C CYS A 152 11.18 3.21 -5.60
N ALA A 153 11.18 1.93 -5.97
CA ALA A 153 12.39 1.17 -6.28
C ALA A 153 13.13 1.78 -7.48
N VAL A 154 12.42 2.09 -8.57
CA VAL A 154 13.03 2.76 -9.74
C VAL A 154 13.68 4.09 -9.36
N ARG A 155 13.04 4.86 -8.48
CA ARG A 155 13.49 6.21 -8.10
C ARG A 155 14.62 6.24 -7.07
N ARG A 156 14.70 5.24 -6.18
CA ARG A 156 15.64 5.25 -5.02
C ARG A 156 16.79 4.27 -5.15
N CYS A 157 16.70 3.27 -6.01
CA CYS A 157 17.78 2.30 -6.17
C CYS A 157 19.01 2.94 -6.81
N ARG A 158 20.17 2.82 -6.14
CA ARG A 158 21.45 3.28 -6.69
C ARG A 158 21.87 2.57 -7.98
N ARG A 159 21.44 1.33 -8.15
CA ARG A 159 21.69 0.53 -9.36
C ARG A 159 20.42 0.53 -10.22
N PRO A 160 20.43 1.16 -11.41
CA PRO A 160 19.22 1.33 -12.21
C PRO A 160 18.60 -0.01 -12.63
N TRP A 161 19.42 -0.98 -13.04
CA TRP A 161 18.94 -2.32 -13.42
C TRP A 161 18.22 -3.04 -12.27
N LEU A 162 18.73 -2.89 -11.04
CA LEU A 162 18.11 -3.49 -9.86
C LEU A 162 16.79 -2.79 -9.51
N GLY A 163 16.73 -1.47 -9.69
CA GLY A 163 15.49 -0.71 -9.53
C GLY A 163 14.40 -1.15 -10.50
N VAL A 164 14.76 -1.37 -11.77
CA VAL A 164 13.85 -1.90 -12.80
C VAL A 164 13.40 -3.32 -12.47
N LEU A 165 14.32 -4.20 -12.06
CA LEU A 165 13.99 -5.57 -11.68
C LEU A 165 13.01 -5.61 -10.49
N LEU A 166 13.29 -4.84 -9.44
CA LEU A 166 12.41 -4.75 -8.26
C LEU A 166 11.05 -4.15 -8.62
N CYS A 167 11.03 -3.14 -9.50
CA CYS A 167 9.78 -2.59 -10.00
C CYS A 167 8.95 -3.62 -10.76
N GLY A 168 9.56 -4.35 -11.69
CA GLY A 168 8.89 -5.42 -12.43
C GLY A 168 8.33 -6.50 -11.51
N GLY A 169 9.10 -6.92 -10.49
CA GLY A 169 8.63 -7.86 -9.48
C GLY A 169 7.44 -7.34 -8.67
N CYS A 170 7.54 -6.10 -8.15
CA CYS A 170 6.45 -5.47 -7.40
C CYS A 170 5.19 -5.26 -8.23
N LEU A 171 5.32 -4.86 -9.50
CA LEU A 171 4.19 -4.69 -10.42
C LEU A 171 3.56 -6.04 -10.78
N CYS A 172 4.36 -7.08 -11.01
CA CYS A 172 3.86 -8.43 -11.25
C CYS A 172 3.03 -8.92 -10.05
N LEU A 173 3.52 -8.73 -8.83
CA LEU A 173 2.80 -9.08 -7.61
C LEU A 173 1.53 -8.23 -7.44
N SER A 174 1.60 -6.92 -7.68
CA SER A 174 0.44 -6.02 -7.64
C SER A 174 -0.64 -6.44 -8.63
N MET A 175 -0.28 -6.69 -9.89
CA MET A 175 -1.22 -7.08 -10.93
C MET A 175 -1.78 -8.49 -10.69
N GLY A 176 -0.98 -9.39 -10.12
CA GLY A 176 -1.41 -10.70 -9.67
C GLY A 176 -2.36 -10.66 -8.47
N LEU A 177 -2.45 -9.54 -7.75
CA LEU A 177 -3.55 -9.27 -6.81
C LEU A 177 -4.74 -8.64 -7.54
N TYR A 178 -4.51 -7.56 -8.28
CA TYR A 178 -5.50 -6.90 -9.11
C TYR A 178 -4.85 -5.97 -10.15
N GLN A 179 -5.13 -6.21 -11.44
CA GLN A 179 -4.47 -5.57 -12.58
C GLN A 179 -4.61 -4.03 -12.60
N GLY A 180 -5.76 -3.50 -12.20
CA GLY A 180 -6.03 -2.05 -12.22
C GLY A 180 -5.15 -1.21 -11.29
N TYR A 181 -4.45 -1.81 -10.32
CA TYR A 181 -3.60 -1.06 -9.39
C TYR A 181 -2.27 -0.58 -10.00
N ILE A 182 -1.95 -0.96 -11.23
CA ILE A 182 -0.79 -0.42 -11.96
C ILE A 182 -0.85 1.10 -12.11
N GLU A 183 -2.06 1.67 -12.15
CA GLU A 183 -2.31 3.11 -12.26
C GLU A 183 -1.66 3.92 -11.13
N PHE A 184 -1.55 3.34 -9.92
CA PHE A 184 -0.87 4.01 -8.81
C PHE A 184 0.63 4.19 -9.05
N ALA A 185 1.28 3.21 -9.68
CA ALA A 185 2.70 3.33 -10.04
C ALA A 185 2.88 4.38 -11.13
N ILE A 186 2.04 4.34 -12.17
CA ILE A 186 2.07 5.32 -13.27
C ILE A 186 1.84 6.73 -12.73
N GLY A 187 0.79 6.93 -11.93
CA GLY A 187 0.45 8.23 -11.34
C GLY A 187 1.56 8.77 -10.45
N LEU A 188 2.17 7.94 -9.59
CA LEU A 188 3.29 8.38 -8.76
C LEU A 188 4.52 8.77 -9.59
N LEU A 189 4.86 7.98 -10.63
CA LEU A 189 5.98 8.30 -11.52
C LEU A 189 5.74 9.60 -12.29
N LEU A 190 4.54 9.82 -12.81
CA LEU A 190 4.16 11.08 -13.46
C LEU A 190 4.26 12.28 -12.51
N LEU A 191 3.79 12.14 -11.27
CA LEU A 191 3.94 13.18 -10.25
C LEU A 191 5.41 13.46 -9.93
N CYS A 192 6.26 12.42 -9.91
CA CYS A 192 7.70 12.59 -9.76
C CYS A 192 8.32 13.34 -10.94
N MET A 193 7.98 12.98 -12.17
CA MET A 193 8.49 13.67 -13.37
C MET A 193 8.06 15.13 -13.39
N LEU A 194 6.79 15.41 -13.09
CA LEU A 194 6.28 16.78 -12.98
C LEU A 194 7.03 17.58 -11.91
N ARG A 195 7.26 16.97 -10.74
CA ARG A 195 8.05 17.59 -9.68
C ARG A 195 9.46 17.89 -10.14
N ASP A 196 10.12 16.93 -10.81
CA ASP A 196 11.48 17.10 -11.29
C ASP A 196 11.55 18.30 -12.25
N CYS A 197 10.65 18.39 -13.24
CA CYS A 197 10.54 19.53 -14.15
C CYS A 197 10.37 20.87 -13.42
N LEU A 198 9.45 20.93 -12.46
CA LEU A 198 9.20 22.15 -11.67
C LEU A 198 10.39 22.55 -10.80
N THR A 199 11.24 21.59 -10.41
CA THR A 199 12.44 21.87 -9.60
C THR A 199 13.68 22.18 -10.43
N THR A 200 13.75 21.74 -11.68
CA THR A 200 14.86 22.09 -12.60
C THR A 200 14.79 23.50 -13.15
N ASP A 201 13.60 24.12 -13.16
CA ASP A 201 13.37 25.47 -13.70
C ASP A 201 13.37 26.59 -12.63
N LEU A 202 13.72 26.27 -11.39
CA LEU A 202 13.93 27.27 -10.33
C LEU A 202 15.43 27.63 -10.28
N PRO A 203 15.82 28.89 -10.55
CA PRO A 203 17.21 29.33 -10.43
C PRO A 203 17.75 29.22 -9.00
#